data_AF-A0A6G9AZY0-F1
#
_entry.id   AF-A0A6G9AZY0-F1
#
_cell.length_a   1.000
_cell.length_b   1.000
_cell.length_c   1.000
_cell.angle_alpha   90.00
_cell.angle_beta   90.00
_cell.angle_gamma   90.00
#
_symmetry.space_group_name_H-M   'P 1'
#
loop_
_entity.id
_entity.type
_entity.pdbx_description
1 polymer ?
#
loop_
_entity_poly.entity_id
_entity_poly.type
_entity_poly.pdbx_seq_one_letter_code
_entity_poly.pdbx_strand_id
1 'polypeptide(L)'
;MRPFYTLLLFSLTVLSCKKSDTISPETLTGTWIEVSARQDTLIFNLDHVGASLPASLTVKRGTERNSSGYLLPKIGSGIYIYELQGERIFVRNLLSSSSLGADYAIEQQGDRLMVENFFELGFRQSPTATRTFTRVHR
;
A
#
# COMPACT_ATOMS: atom_id res chain seq x y z
N MET A 1 10.98 53.47 -11.46
CA MET A 1 11.34 52.29 -10.64
C MET A 1 10.09 51.70 -10.01
N ARG A 2 9.33 50.83 -10.68
CA ARG A 2 8.09 50.23 -10.10
C ARG A 2 7.44 49.03 -10.83
N PRO A 3 7.98 48.39 -11.90
CA PRO A 3 7.35 47.17 -12.44
C PRO A 3 8.00 45.86 -11.97
N PHE A 4 9.17 45.89 -11.31
CA PHE A 4 9.90 44.68 -10.93
C PHE A 4 9.33 43.96 -9.69
N TYR A 5 8.72 44.70 -8.75
CA TYR A 5 8.17 44.12 -7.52
C TYR A 5 6.84 43.38 -7.71
N THR A 6 6.07 43.71 -8.74
CA THR A 6 4.80 43.04 -9.05
C THR A 6 5.00 41.65 -9.65
N LEU A 7 6.13 41.41 -10.32
CA LEU A 7 6.42 40.10 -10.94
C LEU A 7 6.91 39.06 -9.92
N LEU A 8 7.58 39.51 -8.84
CA LEU A 8 8.06 38.65 -7.76
C LEU A 8 6.93 38.14 -6.84
N LEU A 9 5.83 38.91 -6.72
CA LEU A 9 4.69 38.53 -5.88
C LEU A 9 3.80 37.46 -6.53
N PHE A 10 3.82 37.36 -7.86
CA PHE A 10 3.00 36.39 -8.61
C PHE A 10 3.63 34.99 -8.68
N SER A 11 4.95 34.88 -8.47
CA SER A 11 5.65 33.58 -8.48
C SER A 11 5.49 32.76 -7.19
N LEU A 12 4.97 33.34 -6.10
CA LEU A 12 4.82 32.64 -4.82
C LEU A 12 3.49 31.89 -4.64
N THR A 13 2.54 31.98 -5.57
CA THR A 13 1.18 31.44 -5.38
C THR A 13 0.97 30.01 -5.89
N VAL A 14 2.00 29.36 -6.46
CA VAL A 14 1.86 28.02 -7.08
C VAL A 14 2.61 26.88 -6.37
N LEU A 15 3.06 27.08 -5.14
CA LEU A 15 3.34 25.96 -4.23
C LEU A 15 2.01 25.37 -3.70
N SER A 16 1.16 24.90 -4.62
CA SER A 16 0.04 24.04 -4.28
C SER A 16 0.64 22.68 -3.89
N CYS A 17 1.04 22.58 -2.64
CA CYS A 17 1.36 21.31 -2.02
C CYS A 17 0.06 20.50 -2.05
N LYS A 18 -0.03 19.50 -2.93
CA LYS A 18 -1.18 18.59 -2.92
C LYS A 18 -1.17 17.91 -1.56
N LYS A 19 -2.20 18.20 -0.76
CA LYS A 19 -2.36 17.58 0.54
C LYS A 19 -2.60 16.10 0.31
N SER A 20 -1.76 15.24 0.89
CA SER A 20 -2.02 13.81 0.96
C SER A 20 -3.37 13.58 1.64
N ASP A 21 -4.15 12.63 1.15
CA ASP A 21 -5.45 12.34 1.74
C ASP A 21 -5.26 11.73 3.13
N THR A 22 -6.13 12.07 4.07
CA THR A 22 -6.14 11.41 5.37
C THR A 22 -6.45 9.93 5.17
N ILE A 23 -5.46 9.06 5.42
CA ILE A 23 -5.61 7.62 5.31
C ILE A 23 -6.49 7.11 6.45
N SER A 24 -7.53 6.35 6.09
CA SER A 24 -8.41 5.70 7.03
C SER A 24 -8.83 4.31 6.51
N PRO A 25 -9.37 3.42 7.36
CA PRO A 25 -9.86 2.12 6.90
C PRO A 25 -10.89 2.24 5.78
N GLU A 26 -11.75 3.24 5.84
CA GLU A 26 -12.77 3.53 4.83
C GLU A 26 -12.13 3.92 3.51
N THR A 27 -11.13 4.80 3.54
CA THR A 27 -10.41 5.21 2.32
C THR A 27 -9.56 4.08 1.76
N LEU A 28 -9.09 3.10 2.55
CA LEU A 28 -8.35 1.95 2.03
C LEU A 28 -9.24 0.84 1.49
N THR A 29 -10.48 0.71 1.95
CA THR A 29 -11.39 -0.39 1.59
C THR A 29 -11.47 -0.57 0.08
N GLY A 30 -11.20 -1.78 -0.42
CA GLY A 30 -11.24 -2.07 -1.85
C GLY A 30 -10.06 -2.90 -2.36
N THR A 31 -10.01 -3.04 -3.68
CA THR A 31 -8.94 -3.76 -4.39
C THR A 31 -7.98 -2.78 -5.04
N TRP A 32 -6.69 -2.99 -4.83
CA TRP A 32 -5.60 -2.18 -5.32
C TRP A 32 -4.60 -3.03 -6.08
N ILE A 33 -4.29 -2.67 -7.33
CA ILE A 33 -3.38 -3.43 -8.20
C ILE A 33 -2.10 -2.62 -8.40
N GLU A 34 -0.96 -3.29 -8.23
CA GLU A 34 0.36 -2.72 -8.42
C GLU A 34 0.54 -2.20 -9.87
N VAL A 35 1.10 -1.00 -10.02
CA VAL A 35 1.08 -0.28 -11.31
C VAL A 35 2.13 -0.79 -12.30
N SER A 36 3.35 -1.08 -11.85
CA SER A 36 4.50 -1.32 -12.74
C SER A 36 4.43 -2.66 -13.47
N ALA A 37 4.15 -3.75 -12.75
CA ALA A 37 4.15 -5.10 -13.25
C ALA A 37 2.77 -5.77 -13.14
N ARG A 38 1.83 -5.19 -12.38
CA ARG A 38 0.49 -5.75 -12.11
C ARG A 38 0.53 -7.16 -11.52
N GLN A 39 1.59 -7.47 -10.78
CA GLN A 39 1.80 -8.80 -10.22
C GLN A 39 1.25 -8.92 -8.79
N ASP A 40 1.16 -7.79 -8.08
CA ASP A 40 0.72 -7.75 -6.70
C ASP A 40 -0.64 -7.04 -6.60
N THR A 41 -1.53 -7.60 -5.80
CA THR A 41 -2.85 -7.04 -5.48
C THR A 41 -3.04 -7.00 -3.98
N LEU A 42 -3.43 -5.84 -3.46
CA LEU A 42 -3.84 -5.65 -2.07
C LEU A 42 -5.36 -5.52 -2.03
N ILE A 43 -5.99 -6.26 -1.13
CA ILE A 43 -7.43 -6.21 -0.92
C ILE A 43 -7.68 -5.87 0.54
N PHE A 44 -8.17 -4.66 0.79
CA PHE A 44 -8.46 -4.17 2.14
C PHE A 44 -9.93 -4.30 2.46
N ASN A 45 -10.20 -4.78 3.67
CA ASN A 45 -11.51 -4.85 4.30
C ASN A 45 -12.58 -5.65 3.54
N LEU A 46 -12.17 -6.53 2.64
CA LEU A 46 -13.09 -7.36 1.85
C LEU A 46 -12.70 -8.83 1.98
N ASP A 47 -13.68 -9.70 2.12
CA ASP A 47 -13.50 -11.14 2.06
C ASP A 47 -13.36 -11.64 0.60
N HIS A 48 -13.31 -12.96 0.42
CA HIS A 48 -13.14 -13.60 -0.88
C HIS A 48 -14.31 -13.39 -1.86
N VAL A 49 -15.52 -13.05 -1.37
CA VAL A 49 -16.70 -12.74 -2.19
C VAL A 49 -16.94 -11.23 -2.32
N GLY A 50 -16.15 -10.39 -1.65
CA GLY A 50 -16.28 -8.94 -1.66
C GLY A 50 -17.19 -8.39 -0.56
N ALA A 51 -17.53 -9.18 0.45
CA ALA A 51 -18.26 -8.70 1.63
C ALA A 51 -17.30 -8.01 2.62
N SER A 52 -17.83 -7.13 3.46
CA SER A 52 -17.04 -6.38 4.43
C SER A 52 -16.36 -7.30 5.45
N LEU A 53 -15.05 -7.14 5.63
CA LEU A 53 -14.22 -7.84 6.60
C LEU A 53 -13.24 -6.83 7.23
N PRO A 54 -13.66 -6.04 8.23
CA PRO A 54 -12.86 -4.94 8.78
C PRO A 54 -11.47 -5.34 9.27
N ALA A 55 -10.51 -4.43 9.17
CA ALA A 55 -9.11 -4.60 9.62
C ALA A 55 -8.39 -5.80 8.99
N SER A 56 -8.85 -6.26 7.82
CA SER A 56 -8.22 -7.34 7.05
C SER A 56 -7.53 -6.81 5.81
N LEU A 57 -6.44 -7.48 5.45
CA LEU A 57 -5.66 -7.21 4.25
C LEU A 57 -5.28 -8.54 3.61
N THR A 58 -5.75 -8.78 2.39
CA THR A 58 -5.28 -9.92 1.59
C THR A 58 -4.23 -9.44 0.59
N VAL A 59 -3.08 -10.10 0.58
CA VAL A 59 -1.98 -9.85 -0.36
C VAL A 59 -1.91 -11.00 -1.36
N LYS A 60 -2.14 -10.71 -2.63
CA LYS A 60 -2.07 -11.68 -3.73
C LYS A 60 -0.92 -11.33 -4.65
N ARG A 61 0.10 -12.19 -4.71
CA ARG A 61 1.32 -11.98 -5.52
C ARG A 61 1.51 -12.98 -6.66
N GLY A 62 0.55 -13.90 -6.78
CA GLY A 62 0.65 -15.08 -7.63
C GLY A 62 1.50 -16.19 -7.01
N THR A 63 2.01 -17.06 -7.87
CA THR A 63 2.83 -18.22 -7.49
C THR A 63 4.21 -18.15 -8.14
N GLU A 64 5.16 -18.84 -7.55
CA GLU A 64 6.50 -19.07 -8.09
C GLU A 64 6.91 -20.52 -7.91
N ARG A 65 7.86 -20.97 -8.73
CA ARG A 65 8.40 -22.33 -8.65
C ARG A 65 9.58 -22.35 -7.69
N ASN A 66 9.55 -23.20 -6.68
CA ASN A 66 10.69 -23.37 -5.78
C ASN A 66 11.81 -24.20 -6.44
N SER A 67 12.97 -24.29 -5.77
CA SER A 67 14.13 -25.05 -6.22
C SER A 67 13.84 -26.54 -6.47
N SER A 68 12.81 -27.08 -5.81
CA SER A 68 12.36 -28.47 -5.94
C SER A 68 11.30 -28.66 -7.03
N GLY A 69 10.95 -27.61 -7.78
CA GLY A 69 10.02 -27.67 -8.92
C GLY A 69 8.54 -27.48 -8.58
N TYR A 70 8.17 -27.29 -7.32
CA TYR A 70 6.78 -27.09 -6.89
C TYR A 70 6.33 -25.64 -7.08
N LEU A 71 5.10 -25.43 -7.54
CA LEU A 71 4.45 -24.12 -7.57
C LEU A 71 3.90 -23.80 -6.18
N LEU A 72 4.40 -22.72 -5.58
CA LEU A 72 3.98 -22.23 -4.27
C LEU A 72 3.55 -20.77 -4.38
N PRO A 73 2.69 -20.27 -3.48
CA PRO A 73 2.47 -18.82 -3.36
C PRO A 73 3.80 -18.10 -3.17
N LYS A 74 3.99 -16.97 -3.87
CA LYS A 74 5.20 -16.15 -3.63
C LYS A 74 5.26 -15.74 -2.17
N ILE A 75 6.48 -15.62 -1.65
CA ILE A 75 6.73 -15.12 -0.29
C ILE A 75 5.91 -13.84 -0.03
N GLY A 76 5.33 -13.74 1.17
CA GLY A 76 4.50 -12.61 1.58
C GLY A 76 3.06 -12.62 1.03
N SER A 77 2.68 -13.56 0.16
CA SER A 77 1.27 -13.82 -0.14
C SER A 77 0.55 -14.33 1.12
N GLY A 78 -0.67 -13.86 1.36
CA GLY A 78 -1.46 -14.35 2.49
C GLY A 78 -2.52 -13.37 2.98
N ILE A 79 -3.06 -13.70 4.16
CA ILE A 79 -4.05 -12.89 4.86
C ILE A 79 -3.36 -12.24 6.05
N TYR A 80 -3.55 -10.95 6.18
CA TYR A 80 -3.02 -10.11 7.22
C TYR A 80 -4.16 -9.46 7.97
N ILE A 81 -3.93 -9.17 9.24
CA ILE A 81 -4.62 -8.05 9.87
C ILE A 81 -3.76 -6.80 9.77
N TYR A 82 -4.39 -5.65 9.79
CA TYR A 82 -3.68 -4.38 9.80
C TYR A 82 -4.29 -3.37 10.76
N GLU A 83 -3.46 -2.43 11.19
CA GLU A 83 -3.83 -1.26 11.98
C GLU A 83 -3.16 -0.02 11.37
N LEU A 84 -3.85 1.12 11.38
CA LEU A 84 -3.31 2.38 10.89
C LEU A 84 -2.89 3.28 12.05
N GLN A 85 -1.72 3.88 11.93
CA GLN A 85 -1.16 4.83 12.89
C GLN A 85 -0.59 6.03 12.12
N GLY A 86 -1.48 6.96 11.75
CA GLY A 86 -1.13 8.08 10.88
C GLY A 86 -0.72 7.60 9.48
N GLU A 87 0.48 7.96 9.04
CA GLU A 87 1.07 7.58 7.74
C GLU A 87 1.79 6.22 7.78
N ARG A 88 1.46 5.38 8.77
CA ARG A 88 2.03 4.04 8.93
C ARG A 88 0.94 2.98 9.00
N ILE A 89 1.19 1.84 8.36
CA ILE A 89 0.38 0.63 8.45
C ILE A 89 1.17 -0.44 9.20
N PHE A 90 0.63 -0.88 10.32
CA PHE A 90 1.11 -2.08 11.00
C PHE A 90 0.41 -3.29 10.42
N VAL A 91 1.15 -4.32 10.03
CA VAL A 91 0.60 -5.57 9.47
C VAL A 91 1.10 -6.78 10.23
N ARG A 92 0.21 -7.78 10.40
CA ARG A 92 0.55 -9.09 10.96
C ARG A 92 0.01 -10.19 10.07
N ASN A 93 0.88 -11.07 9.58
CA ASN A 93 0.50 -12.20 8.75
C ASN A 93 -0.15 -13.29 9.62
N LEU A 94 -1.40 -13.66 9.30
CA LEU A 94 -2.17 -14.66 10.03
C LEU A 94 -1.74 -16.10 9.74
N LEU A 95 -0.99 -16.32 8.66
CA LEU A 95 -0.45 -17.63 8.28
C LEU A 95 0.99 -17.84 8.78
N SER A 96 1.57 -16.84 9.44
CA SER A 96 2.90 -16.95 10.05
C SER A 96 2.83 -17.59 11.43
N SER A 97 3.75 -18.50 11.73
CA SER A 97 3.92 -19.08 13.07
C SER A 97 4.58 -18.13 14.07
N SER A 98 5.18 -17.01 13.62
CA SER A 98 5.91 -16.11 14.51
C SER A 98 5.03 -15.15 15.31
N SER A 99 3.74 -14.98 14.97
CA SER A 99 2.83 -13.96 15.56
C SER A 99 3.34 -12.52 15.55
N LEU A 100 4.49 -12.27 14.92
CA LEU A 100 5.12 -10.96 14.89
C LEU A 100 4.47 -10.10 13.79
N GLY A 101 4.43 -8.78 14.01
CA GLY A 101 4.02 -7.79 13.02
C GLY A 101 5.08 -6.71 12.82
N ALA A 102 4.92 -5.90 11.78
CA ALA A 102 5.82 -4.80 11.46
C ALA A 102 5.03 -3.64 10.84
N ASP A 103 5.57 -2.45 10.98
CA ASP A 103 4.99 -1.21 10.48
C ASP A 103 5.74 -0.67 9.26
N TYR A 104 4.98 -0.09 8.33
CA TYR A 104 5.45 0.36 7.03
C TYR A 104 4.84 1.71 6.69
N ALA A 105 5.58 2.58 6.00
CA ALA A 105 5.03 3.83 5.51
C ALA A 105 3.94 3.57 4.46
N ILE A 106 2.86 4.34 4.54
CA ILE A 106 1.72 4.27 3.64
C ILE A 106 1.23 5.68 3.34
N GLU A 107 0.93 5.95 2.08
CA GLU A 107 0.41 7.23 1.61
C GLU A 107 -0.69 6.99 0.58
N GLN A 108 -1.79 7.73 0.67
CA GLN A 108 -2.87 7.69 -0.31
C GLN A 108 -3.06 9.06 -0.96
N GLN A 109 -3.19 9.07 -2.29
CA GLN A 109 -3.53 10.24 -3.08
C GLN A 109 -4.64 9.85 -4.07
N GLY A 110 -5.90 10.05 -3.68
CA GLY A 110 -7.07 9.60 -4.42
C GLY A 110 -7.07 8.08 -4.63
N ASP A 111 -7.04 7.67 -5.90
CA ASP A 111 -6.99 6.26 -6.32
C ASP A 111 -5.58 5.69 -6.42
N ARG A 112 -4.56 6.42 -5.95
CA ARG A 112 -3.19 5.93 -5.84
C ARG A 112 -2.84 5.65 -4.39
N LEU A 113 -2.24 4.48 -4.17
CA LEU A 113 -1.72 4.05 -2.89
C LEU A 113 -0.23 3.77 -3.03
N MET A 114 0.57 4.40 -2.19
CA MET A 114 2.01 4.15 -2.07
C MET A 114 2.23 3.44 -0.74
N VAL A 115 2.92 2.30 -0.78
CA VAL A 115 3.22 1.54 0.44
C VAL A 115 4.63 0.99 0.37
N GLU A 116 5.36 1.11 1.47
CA GLU A 116 6.63 0.41 1.63
C GLU A 116 6.43 -1.10 1.47
N ASN A 117 7.33 -1.73 0.73
CA ASN A 117 7.19 -3.10 0.30
C ASN A 117 7.42 -4.08 1.44
N PHE A 118 6.34 -4.49 2.09
CA PHE A 118 6.33 -5.35 3.26
C PHE A 118 6.24 -6.85 2.96
N PHE A 119 6.06 -7.21 1.68
CA PHE A 119 5.67 -8.56 1.28
C PHE A 119 6.71 -9.26 0.40
N GLU A 120 7.88 -8.69 0.15
CA GLU A 120 8.92 -9.30 -0.70
C GLU A 120 10.06 -10.00 0.04
N LEU A 121 10.35 -9.59 1.27
CA LEU A 121 11.62 -9.95 1.92
C LEU A 121 11.45 -10.91 3.10
N GLY A 122 10.23 -11.39 3.32
CA GLY A 122 9.89 -12.11 4.53
C GLY A 122 9.82 -11.19 5.74
N PHE A 123 9.75 -11.79 6.93
CA PHE A 123 9.45 -11.06 8.15
C PHE A 123 10.64 -10.21 8.64
N ARG A 124 10.38 -8.98 9.11
CA ARG A 124 11.36 -8.08 9.79
C ARG A 124 12.51 -7.55 8.93
N GLN A 125 12.41 -7.63 7.61
CA GLN A 125 13.37 -6.96 6.74
C GLN A 125 12.92 -5.53 6.48
N SER A 126 13.87 -4.60 6.49
CA SER A 126 13.60 -3.22 6.09
C SER A 126 13.05 -3.22 4.65
N PRO A 127 11.99 -2.47 4.38
CA PRO A 127 11.46 -2.35 3.02
C PRO A 127 12.56 -1.80 2.10
N THR A 128 12.75 -2.45 0.95
CA THR A 128 13.77 -2.05 -0.03
C THR A 128 13.21 -1.13 -1.12
N ALA A 129 11.89 -0.97 -1.16
CA ALA A 129 11.20 -0.18 -2.16
C ALA A 129 9.85 0.31 -1.63
N THR A 130 9.34 1.37 -2.25
CA THR A 130 7.92 1.76 -2.18
C THR A 130 7.23 1.25 -3.44
N ARG A 131 6.09 0.58 -3.28
CA ARG A 131 5.25 0.09 -4.38
C ARG A 131 4.06 1.02 -4.56
N THR A 132 3.69 1.28 -5.80
CA THR A 132 2.54 2.10 -6.15
C THR A 132 1.42 1.20 -6.66
N PHE A 133 0.22 1.39 -6.12
CA PHE A 133 -0.98 0.69 -6.50
C PHE A 133 -2.05 1.66 -6.98
N THR A 134 -2.95 1.17 -7.83
CA THR A 134 -4.14 1.91 -8.26
C THR A 134 -5.40 1.17 -7.83
N ARG A 135 -6.41 1.91 -7.39
CA ARG A 135 -7.72 1.34 -7.06
C ARG A 135 -8.40 0.78 -8.31
N VAL A 136 -9.08 -0.34 -8.15
CA VAL A 136 -10.00 -0.91 -9.15
C VAL A 136 -11.42 -0.48 -8.84
N HIS A 137 -12.05 0.24 -9.77
CA HIS A 137 -13.48 0.51 -9.75
C HIS A 137 -14.19 -0.64 -10.49
N ARG A 138 -15.13 -1.31 -9.84
CA ARG A 138 -15.99 -2.34 -10.43
C ARG A 138 -17.41 -1.83 -10.53
#